data_AF-A0A4V3D7F3-F1
#
_entry.id   AF-A0A4V3D7F3-F1
#
_cell.length_a   1.000
_cell.length_b   1.000
_cell.length_c   1.000
_cell.angle_alpha   90.00
_cell.angle_beta   90.00
_cell.angle_gamma   90.00
#
_symmetry.space_group_name_H-M   'P 1'
#
loop_
_entity.id
_entity.type
_entity.pdbx_description
1 polymer ?
#
loop_
_entity_poly.entity_id
_entity_poly.type
_entity_poly.pdbx_seq_one_letter_code
_entity_poly.pdbx_strand_id
1 'polypeptide(L)'
;MKWALLLLAQAVWFAAVLLGAAWALPLTLAQLALLPFAPALRFPPLVYVVIIITGLAVDYFLQAMQWIAFRPDPLFADLPLPLPVWLIVLWCSFALTVKPLSELVSSSFLRALLFAGGGAAAYYAGARLGAAEILNYYAYFSVLTFIWMIFPGLWLWFASRFSANSSGSVSAPSS
;
A
#
# COMPACT_ATOMS: atom_id res chain seq x y z
N MET A 1 6.01 17.72 -5.73
CA MET A 1 4.97 17.06 -4.90
C MET A 1 5.05 15.53 -4.91
N LYS A 2 5.09 14.85 -6.08
CA LYS A 2 5.29 13.38 -6.18
C LYS A 2 6.40 12.85 -5.26
N TRP A 3 7.61 13.42 -5.39
CA TRP A 3 8.76 13.01 -4.59
C TRP A 3 8.57 13.17 -3.08
N ALA A 4 7.89 14.22 -2.62
CA ALA A 4 7.63 14.41 -1.19
C ALA A 4 6.73 13.29 -0.63
N LEU A 5 5.68 12.91 -1.37
CA LEU A 5 4.81 11.78 -0.99
C LEU A 5 5.57 10.44 -0.96
N LEU A 6 6.47 10.21 -1.92
CA LEU A 6 7.26 8.98 -1.99
C LEU A 6 8.34 8.91 -0.89
N LEU A 7 9.02 10.03 -0.61
CA LEU A 7 10.01 10.11 0.47
C LEU A 7 9.35 9.94 1.84
N LEU A 8 8.18 10.56 2.07
CA LEU A 8 7.43 10.34 3.30
C LEU A 8 6.99 8.90 3.44
N ALA A 9 6.53 8.24 2.38
CA ALA A 9 6.15 6.84 2.46
C ALA A 9 7.33 5.92 2.77
N GLN A 10 8.52 6.22 2.21
CA GLN A 10 9.72 5.48 2.58
C GLN A 10 10.07 5.69 4.06
N ALA A 11 9.90 6.91 4.58
CA ALA A 11 10.08 7.19 6.00
C ALA A 11 9.03 6.47 6.87
N VAL A 12 7.76 6.43 6.44
CA VAL A 12 6.70 5.65 7.10
C VAL A 12 7.06 4.17 7.12
N TRP A 13 7.55 3.61 6.01
CA TRP A 13 7.93 2.20 5.94
C TRP A 13 9.02 1.87 6.96
N PHE A 14 10.10 2.68 7.03
CA PHE A 14 11.15 2.49 8.03
C PHE A 14 10.63 2.66 9.46
N ALA A 15 9.81 3.68 9.72
CA ALA A 15 9.23 3.90 11.03
C ALA A 15 8.33 2.74 11.46
N ALA A 16 7.49 2.21 10.56
CA ALA A 16 6.60 1.09 10.84
C ALA A 16 7.40 -0.19 11.16
N VAL A 17 8.40 -0.51 10.34
CA VAL A 17 9.22 -1.73 10.48
C VAL A 17 10.13 -1.68 11.71
N LEU A 18 10.73 -0.53 12.02
CA LEU A 18 11.75 -0.42 13.08
C LEU A 18 11.20 0.10 14.41
N LEU A 19 10.21 0.98 14.37
CA LEU A 19 9.75 1.75 15.53
C LEU A 19 8.26 1.55 15.85
N GLY A 20 7.52 0.82 15.01
CA GLY A 20 6.10 0.54 15.19
C GLY A 20 5.16 1.69 14.83
N ALA A 21 3.89 1.53 15.20
CA ALA A 21 2.81 2.40 14.76
C ALA A 21 2.90 3.83 15.32
N ALA A 22 3.40 3.98 16.55
CA ALA A 22 3.50 5.28 17.21
C ALA A 22 4.34 6.29 16.42
N TRP A 23 5.35 5.83 15.68
CA TRP A 23 6.20 6.65 14.83
C TRP A 23 5.74 6.70 13.37
N ALA A 24 5.17 5.60 12.87
CA ALA A 24 4.65 5.54 11.50
C ALA A 24 3.40 6.40 11.31
N LEU A 25 2.54 6.53 12.34
CA LEU A 25 1.26 7.22 12.24
C LEU A 25 1.42 8.73 12.00
N PRO A 26 2.23 9.49 12.78
CA PRO A 26 2.44 10.92 12.50
C PRO A 26 2.98 11.18 11.09
N LEU A 27 3.88 10.33 10.59
CA LEU A 27 4.43 10.44 9.24
C LEU A 27 3.37 10.17 8.16
N THR A 28 2.47 9.20 8.40
CA THR A 28 1.34 8.91 7.51
C THR A 28 0.35 10.05 7.50
N LEU A 29 0.08 10.68 8.65
CA LEU A 29 -0.76 11.87 8.74
C LEU A 29 -0.12 13.07 8.01
N ALA A 30 1.20 13.26 8.13
CA ALA A 30 1.92 14.28 7.37
C ALA A 30 1.82 14.01 5.85
N GLN A 31 1.94 12.75 5.43
CA GLN A 31 1.76 12.36 4.02
C GLN A 31 0.34 12.65 3.53
N LEU A 32 -0.68 12.32 4.33
CA LEU A 32 -2.08 12.63 4.03
C LEU A 32 -2.31 14.15 3.94
N ALA A 33 -1.71 14.94 4.83
CA ALA A 33 -1.80 16.39 4.83
C ALA A 33 -1.17 17.05 3.58
N LEU A 34 -0.24 16.37 2.90
CA LEU A 34 0.30 16.83 1.62
C LEU A 34 -0.63 16.57 0.43
N LEU A 35 -1.54 15.59 0.54
CA LEU A 35 -2.42 15.18 -0.55
C LEU A 35 -3.33 16.33 -1.07
N PRO A 36 -3.87 17.23 -0.22
CA PRO A 36 -4.51 18.48 -0.62
C PRO A 36 -3.74 19.32 -1.66
N PHE A 37 -2.42 19.32 -1.61
CA PHE A 37 -1.56 20.11 -2.50
C PHE A 37 -1.17 19.36 -3.78
N ALA A 38 -1.73 18.16 -3.99
CA ALA A 38 -1.42 17.29 -5.11
C ALA A 38 -2.66 16.68 -5.78
N PRO A 39 -3.65 17.48 -6.23
CA PRO A 39 -4.94 16.97 -6.70
C PRO A 39 -4.82 15.96 -7.87
N ALA A 40 -3.85 16.14 -8.77
CA ALA A 40 -3.59 15.21 -9.87
C ALA A 40 -3.13 13.81 -9.40
N LEU A 41 -2.58 13.70 -8.19
CA LEU A 41 -2.06 12.46 -7.60
C LEU A 41 -3.08 11.76 -6.71
N ARG A 42 -4.32 12.23 -6.68
CA ARG A 42 -5.38 11.64 -5.86
C ARG A 42 -6.10 10.52 -6.59
N PHE A 43 -6.50 9.53 -5.83
CA PHE A 43 -7.57 8.62 -6.22
C PHE A 43 -8.92 9.09 -5.64
N PRO A 44 -10.04 8.59 -6.17
CA PRO A 44 -11.30 8.60 -5.44
C PRO A 44 -11.15 7.93 -4.06
N PRO A 45 -11.82 8.42 -3.00
CA PRO A 45 -11.73 7.86 -1.64
C PRO A 45 -11.89 6.33 -1.57
N LEU A 46 -12.83 5.78 -2.34
CA LEU A 46 -13.11 4.34 -2.38
C LEU A 46 -11.89 3.51 -2.83
N VAL A 47 -11.06 4.02 -3.74
CA VAL A 47 -9.88 3.29 -4.23
C VAL A 47 -8.85 3.12 -3.11
N TYR A 48 -8.64 4.14 -2.27
CA TYR A 48 -7.74 4.01 -1.10
C TYR A 48 -8.21 2.91 -0.16
N VAL A 49 -9.53 2.87 0.13
CA VAL A 49 -10.15 1.83 0.95
C VAL A 49 -9.94 0.44 0.35
N VAL A 50 -10.13 0.29 -0.97
CA VAL A 50 -9.88 -0.98 -1.66
C VAL A 50 -8.42 -1.42 -1.53
N ILE A 51 -7.45 -0.52 -1.75
CA ILE A 51 -6.02 -0.86 -1.62
C ILE A 51 -5.72 -1.33 -0.18
N ILE A 52 -6.19 -0.59 0.82
CA ILE A 52 -5.94 -0.90 2.24
C ILE A 52 -6.57 -2.25 2.61
N ILE A 53 -7.85 -2.46 2.31
CA ILE A 53 -8.56 -3.70 2.66
C ILE A 53 -7.94 -4.90 1.96
N THR A 54 -7.66 -4.79 0.66
CA THR A 54 -7.08 -5.90 -0.11
C THR A 54 -5.67 -6.23 0.35
N GLY A 55 -4.85 -5.23 0.69
CA GLY A 55 -3.53 -5.43 1.27
C GLY A 55 -3.57 -6.12 2.63
N LEU A 56 -4.42 -5.64 3.55
CA LEU A 56 -4.61 -6.27 4.86
C LEU A 56 -5.18 -7.69 4.74
N ALA A 57 -6.09 -7.94 3.80
CA ALA A 57 -6.62 -9.27 3.56
C ALA A 57 -5.53 -10.24 3.09
N VAL A 58 -4.59 -9.77 2.26
CA VAL A 58 -3.41 -10.55 1.84
C VAL A 58 -2.54 -10.87 3.06
N ASP A 59 -2.18 -9.89 3.87
CA ASP A 59 -1.33 -10.14 5.04
C ASP A 59 -1.99 -11.08 6.05
N TYR A 60 -3.29 -10.91 6.28
CA TYR A 60 -4.07 -11.81 7.11
C TYR A 60 -4.08 -13.22 6.55
N PHE A 61 -4.28 -13.39 5.25
CA PHE A 61 -4.21 -14.71 4.59
C PHE A 61 -2.85 -15.37 4.78
N LEU A 62 -1.76 -14.63 4.56
CA LEU A 62 -0.39 -15.15 4.71
C LEU A 62 -0.11 -15.56 6.17
N GLN A 63 -0.59 -14.78 7.15
CA GLN A 63 -0.47 -15.11 8.56
C GLN A 63 -1.37 -16.28 8.97
N ALA A 64 -2.61 -16.35 8.48
CA ALA A 64 -3.55 -17.43 8.76
C ALA A 64 -3.04 -18.78 8.21
N MET A 65 -2.37 -18.77 7.06
CA MET A 65 -1.69 -19.93 6.50
C MET A 65 -0.38 -20.31 7.22
N GLN A 66 0.01 -19.54 8.25
CA GLN A 66 1.25 -19.73 9.00
C GLN A 66 2.49 -19.69 8.08
N TRP A 67 2.47 -18.81 7.07
CA TRP A 67 3.62 -18.59 6.19
C TRP A 67 4.50 -17.43 6.67
N ILE A 68 3.90 -16.50 7.41
CA ILE A 68 4.56 -15.36 8.04
C ILE A 68 3.96 -15.14 9.43
N ALA A 69 4.80 -14.72 10.39
CA ALA A 69 4.35 -14.20 11.67
C ALA A 69 4.85 -12.77 11.83
N PHE A 70 3.93 -11.80 11.93
CA PHE A 70 4.28 -10.41 12.15
C PHE A 70 4.54 -10.14 13.64
N ARG A 71 5.54 -9.31 13.93
CA ARG A 71 5.84 -8.91 15.29
C ARG A 71 4.73 -7.99 15.81
N PRO A 72 4.14 -8.26 16.99
CA PRO A 72 3.14 -7.38 17.59
C PRO A 72 3.76 -6.05 17.98
N ASP A 73 2.94 -4.99 17.96
CA ASP A 73 3.35 -3.68 18.44
C ASP A 73 3.22 -3.64 19.97
N PRO A 74 4.30 -3.38 20.73
CA PRO A 74 4.26 -3.39 22.19
C PRO A 74 3.22 -2.44 22.79
N LEU A 75 2.99 -1.28 22.15
CA LEU A 75 2.05 -0.28 22.66
C LEU A 75 0.58 -0.64 22.41
N PHE A 76 0.34 -1.58 21.50
CA PHE A 76 -0.98 -1.99 21.06
C PHE A 76 -1.17 -3.50 21.20
N ALA A 77 -0.34 -4.17 22.00
CA ALA A 77 -0.32 -5.63 22.13
C ALA A 77 -1.63 -6.19 22.70
N ASP A 78 -2.33 -5.41 23.52
CA ASP A 78 -3.60 -5.80 24.14
C ASP A 78 -4.81 -5.59 23.23
N LEU A 79 -4.65 -4.96 22.06
CA LEU A 79 -5.74 -4.84 21.10
C LEU A 79 -5.99 -6.20 20.43
N PRO A 80 -7.25 -6.70 20.41
CA PRO A 80 -7.59 -7.99 19.79
C PRO A 80 -7.67 -7.86 18.26
N LEU A 81 -6.62 -7.34 17.64
CA LEU A 81 -6.51 -7.19 16.20
C LEU A 81 -5.75 -8.38 15.61
N PRO A 82 -6.21 -8.94 14.47
CA PRO A 82 -5.55 -10.08 13.84
C PRO A 82 -4.19 -9.71 13.22
N LEU A 83 -3.95 -8.43 12.96
CA LEU A 83 -2.72 -7.89 12.39
C LEU A 83 -2.20 -6.73 13.26
N PRO A 84 -0.87 -6.51 13.34
CA PRO A 84 -0.32 -5.40 14.08
C PRO A 84 -0.73 -4.02 13.52
N VAL A 85 -0.90 -3.04 14.41
CA VAL A 85 -1.33 -1.68 14.03
C VAL A 85 -0.35 -1.02 13.06
N TRP A 86 0.95 -1.28 13.18
CA TRP A 86 1.97 -0.71 12.29
C TRP A 86 1.76 -1.14 10.83
N LEU A 87 1.21 -2.33 10.59
CA LEU A 87 0.93 -2.85 9.25
C LEU A 87 -0.28 -2.14 8.63
N ILE A 88 -1.30 -1.83 9.44
CA ILE A 88 -2.45 -1.01 9.02
C ILE A 88 -1.98 0.39 8.60
N VAL A 89 -1.13 1.02 9.41
CA VAL A 89 -0.56 2.34 9.11
C VAL A 89 0.27 2.29 7.81
N LEU A 90 1.08 1.24 7.63
CA LEU A 90 1.87 1.03 6.43
C LEU A 90 0.99 0.93 5.17
N TRP A 91 -0.12 0.18 5.23
CA TRP A 91 -1.06 0.09 4.10
C TRP A 91 -1.77 1.41 3.80
N CYS A 92 -2.12 2.19 4.83
CA CYS A 92 -2.64 3.54 4.64
C CYS A 92 -1.64 4.43 3.88
N SER A 93 -0.37 4.42 4.30
CA SER A 93 0.69 5.17 3.62
C SER A 93 0.97 4.68 2.21
N PHE A 94 0.95 3.36 2.00
CA PHE A 94 1.15 2.77 0.68
C PHE A 94 0.00 3.12 -0.28
N ALA A 95 -1.24 3.12 0.18
CA ALA A 95 -2.37 3.55 -0.65
C ALA A 95 -2.20 4.99 -1.17
N LEU A 96 -1.58 5.87 -0.37
CA LEU A 96 -1.23 7.25 -0.77
C LEU A 96 -0.09 7.34 -1.79
N THR A 97 0.71 6.27 -1.98
CA THR A 97 1.82 6.26 -2.96
C THR A 97 1.54 5.56 -4.27
N VAL A 98 0.53 4.69 -4.34
CA VAL A 98 0.27 3.91 -5.57
C VAL A 98 0.10 4.82 -6.79
N LYS A 99 -0.66 5.92 -6.69
CA LYS A 99 -0.81 6.88 -7.80
C LYS A 99 0.50 7.56 -8.17
N PRO A 100 1.19 8.32 -7.29
CA PRO A 100 2.42 9.01 -7.66
C PRO A 100 3.52 8.06 -8.15
N LEU A 101 3.61 6.85 -7.59
CA LEU A 101 4.55 5.83 -8.03
C LEU A 101 4.23 5.32 -9.44
N SER A 102 2.95 5.06 -9.72
CA SER A 102 2.51 4.64 -11.06
C SER A 102 2.77 5.70 -12.14
N GLU A 103 2.75 6.99 -11.79
CA GLU A 103 3.02 8.07 -12.74
C GLU A 103 4.52 8.31 -13.01
N LEU A 104 5.43 7.62 -12.32
CA LEU A 104 6.87 7.66 -12.65
C LEU A 104 7.19 6.83 -13.89
N VAL A 105 6.33 5.87 -14.23
CA VAL A 105 6.60 4.87 -15.26
C VAL A 105 5.42 4.80 -16.23
N SER A 106 5.65 5.18 -17.49
CA SER A 106 4.61 5.18 -18.53
C SER A 106 4.19 3.76 -18.95
N SER A 107 5.15 2.84 -19.05
CA SER A 107 4.90 1.45 -19.46
C SER A 107 4.15 0.65 -18.39
N SER A 108 3.03 0.04 -18.77
CA SER A 108 2.25 -0.84 -17.88
C SER A 108 3.05 -2.06 -17.42
N PHE A 109 3.90 -2.60 -18.29
CA PHE A 109 4.77 -3.73 -17.96
C PHE A 109 5.83 -3.34 -16.92
N LEU A 110 6.50 -2.20 -17.11
CA LEU A 110 7.49 -1.71 -16.13
C LEU A 110 6.84 -1.34 -14.79
N ARG A 111 5.61 -0.84 -14.79
CA ARG A 111 4.83 -0.63 -13.56
C ARG A 111 4.61 -1.96 -12.82
N ALA A 112 4.17 -3.00 -13.53
CA ALA A 112 3.96 -4.32 -12.92
C ALA A 112 5.26 -4.87 -12.32
N LEU A 113 6.39 -4.76 -13.03
CA LEU A 113 7.70 -5.17 -12.51
C LEU A 113 8.12 -4.37 -11.27
N LEU A 114 7.90 -3.05 -11.28
CA LEU A 114 8.24 -2.18 -10.16
C LEU A 114 7.45 -2.54 -8.90
N PHE A 115 6.14 -2.79 -9.01
CA PHE A 115 5.36 -3.24 -7.86
C PHE A 115 5.67 -4.68 -7.45
N ALA A 116 5.86 -5.60 -8.40
CA ALA A 116 6.23 -6.99 -8.12
C ALA A 116 7.56 -7.07 -7.34
N GLY A 117 8.59 -6.42 -7.87
CA GLY A 117 9.91 -6.37 -7.25
C GLY A 117 9.92 -5.55 -5.97
N GLY A 118 9.36 -4.34 -5.99
CA GLY A 118 9.34 -3.44 -4.84
C GLY A 118 8.53 -3.99 -3.67
N GLY A 119 7.36 -4.56 -3.93
CA GLY A 119 6.53 -5.21 -2.94
C GLY A 119 7.22 -6.41 -2.29
N ALA A 120 7.65 -7.38 -3.10
CA ALA A 120 8.35 -8.57 -2.58
C ALA A 120 9.64 -8.21 -1.81
N ALA A 121 10.41 -7.24 -2.32
CA ALA A 121 11.61 -6.75 -1.65
C ALA A 121 11.30 -6.07 -0.31
N ALA A 122 10.20 -5.30 -0.22
CA ALA A 122 9.77 -4.67 1.02
C ALA A 122 9.45 -5.71 2.10
N TYR A 123 8.74 -6.78 1.77
CA TYR A 123 8.46 -7.84 2.74
C TYR A 123 9.72 -8.61 3.16
N TYR A 124 10.59 -8.96 2.20
CA TYR A 124 11.86 -9.59 2.51
C TYR A 124 12.73 -8.72 3.42
N ALA A 125 12.85 -7.42 3.12
CA ALA A 125 13.61 -6.48 3.93
C ALA A 125 12.99 -6.31 5.33
N GLY A 126 11.67 -6.21 5.44
CA GLY A 126 10.97 -6.13 6.73
C GLY A 126 11.24 -7.35 7.61
N ALA A 127 11.22 -8.55 7.02
CA ALA A 127 11.58 -9.78 7.73
C ALA A 127 13.05 -9.78 8.17
N ARG A 128 13.97 -9.35 7.31
CA ARG A 128 15.40 -9.22 7.65
C ARG A 128 15.68 -8.19 8.74
N LEU A 129 14.84 -7.17 8.84
CA LEU A 129 14.91 -6.14 9.89
C LEU A 129 14.17 -6.55 11.18
N GLY A 130 13.57 -7.73 11.23
CA GLY A 130 12.93 -8.28 12.45
C GLY A 130 11.49 -7.81 12.68
N ALA A 131 10.82 -7.23 11.68
CA ALA A 131 9.39 -6.91 11.77
C ALA A 131 8.49 -8.15 11.58
N ALA A 132 9.01 -9.21 10.97
CA ALA A 132 8.30 -10.46 10.78
C ALA A 132 9.26 -11.66 10.70
N GLU A 133 8.73 -12.84 10.96
CA GLU A 133 9.40 -14.12 10.76
C GLU A 133 8.75 -14.86 9.59
N ILE A 134 9.56 -15.31 8.62
CA ILE A 134 9.08 -16.09 7.48
C ILE A 134 9.15 -17.58 7.86
N LEU A 135 7.98 -18.19 8.01
CA LEU A 135 7.84 -19.58 8.44
C LEU A 135 7.90 -20.57 7.26
N ASN A 136 7.44 -20.15 6.07
CA ASN A 136 7.50 -20.95 4.85
C ASN A 136 7.98 -20.11 3.65
N TYR A 137 9.30 -20.13 3.41
CA TYR A 137 9.94 -19.32 2.36
C TYR A 137 9.35 -19.55 0.96
N TYR A 138 9.19 -20.80 0.54
CA TYR A 138 8.77 -21.11 -0.83
C TYR A 138 7.33 -20.70 -1.10
N ALA A 139 6.39 -21.06 -0.21
CA ALA A 139 4.98 -20.70 -0.37
C ALA A 139 4.80 -19.18 -0.28
N TYR A 140 5.46 -18.55 0.69
CA TYR A 140 5.39 -17.12 0.93
C TYR A 140 5.83 -16.31 -0.30
N PHE A 141 7.06 -16.50 -0.79
CA PHE A 141 7.56 -15.70 -1.92
C PHE A 141 6.84 -15.99 -3.24
N SER A 142 6.49 -17.25 -3.51
CA SER A 142 5.75 -17.59 -4.73
C SER A 142 4.43 -16.84 -4.80
N VAL A 143 3.61 -16.94 -3.74
CA VAL A 143 2.28 -16.30 -3.70
C VAL A 143 2.40 -14.78 -3.64
N LEU A 144 3.35 -14.26 -2.86
CA LEU A 144 3.57 -12.82 -2.73
C LEU A 144 3.93 -12.16 -4.06
N THR A 145 4.80 -12.79 -4.87
CA THR A 145 5.14 -12.27 -6.21
C THR A 145 3.92 -12.22 -7.13
N PHE A 146 3.07 -13.25 -7.14
CA PHE A 146 1.85 -13.24 -7.94
C PHE A 146 0.87 -12.14 -7.49
N ILE A 147 0.69 -11.98 -6.18
CA ILE A 147 -0.18 -10.93 -5.63
C ILE A 147 0.31 -9.55 -6.06
N TRP A 148 1.61 -9.26 -5.87
CA TRP A 148 2.18 -7.96 -6.24
C TRP A 148 2.26 -7.71 -7.75
N MET A 149 2.23 -8.75 -8.57
CA MET A 149 2.12 -8.60 -10.02
C MET A 149 0.70 -8.22 -10.47
N ILE A 150 -0.32 -8.73 -9.78
CA ILE A 150 -1.72 -8.61 -10.19
C ILE A 150 -2.42 -7.40 -9.56
N PHE A 151 -2.36 -7.27 -8.23
CA PHE A 151 -3.19 -6.33 -7.47
C PHE A 151 -2.96 -4.86 -7.84
N PRO A 152 -1.72 -4.38 -8.01
CA PRO A 152 -1.46 -3.00 -8.44
C PRO A 152 -2.09 -2.68 -9.80
N GLY A 153 -2.06 -3.62 -10.74
CA GLY A 153 -2.75 -3.48 -12.02
C GLY A 153 -4.26 -3.37 -11.85
N LEU A 154 -4.85 -4.23 -11.00
CA LEU A 154 -6.28 -4.21 -10.68
C LEU A 154 -6.71 -2.90 -9.99
N TRP A 155 -5.93 -2.39 -9.04
CA TRP A 155 -6.22 -1.12 -8.36
C TRP A 155 -6.21 0.06 -9.33
N LEU A 156 -5.21 0.13 -10.22
CA LEU A 156 -5.11 1.18 -11.23
C LEU A 156 -6.22 1.07 -12.28
N TRP A 157 -6.60 -0.15 -12.67
CA TRP A 157 -7.73 -0.40 -13.54
C TRP A 157 -9.06 -0.01 -12.87
N PHE A 158 -9.26 -0.35 -11.61
CA PHE A 158 -10.45 0.04 -10.86
C PHE A 158 -10.56 1.56 -10.72
N ALA A 159 -9.44 2.23 -10.44
CA ALA A 159 -9.39 3.69 -10.36
C ALA A 159 -9.79 4.36 -11.69
N SER A 160 -9.42 3.80 -12.85
CA SER A 160 -9.74 4.38 -14.16
C SER A 160 -11.24 4.35 -14.47
N ARG A 161 -12.01 3.44 -13.86
CA ARG A 161 -13.48 3.38 -14.01
C ARG A 161 -14.19 4.61 -13.45
N PHE A 162 -13.61 5.25 -12.45
CA PHE A 162 -14.17 6.48 -11.89
C PHE A 162 -13.79 7.72 -12.71
N SER A 163 -12.65 7.71 -13.40
CA SER A 163 -12.25 8.81 -14.29
C SER A 163 -13.05 8.85 -15.60
N ALA A 164 -13.57 7.70 -16.06
CA ALA A 164 -14.39 7.64 -17.27
C ALA A 164 -15.81 8.21 -17.08
N ASN A 165 -16.38 8.11 -15.87
CA ASN A 165 -17.76 8.54 -15.61
C ASN A 165 -17.93 10.07 -15.47
N SER A 166 -16.86 10.82 -15.19
CA SER A 166 -16.91 12.28 -15.02
C SER A 166 -16.84 13.09 -16.33
N SER A 167 -16.55 12.43 -17.46
CA SER A 167 -16.50 13.07 -18.79
C SER A 167 -17.78 12.88 -19.62
N GLY A 168 -18.71 12.02 -19.17
CA GLY A 168 -19.98 11.76 -19.84
C GLY A 168 -21.12 12.73 -19.50
N SER A 169 -20.96 13.60 -18.49
CA SER A 169 -22.04 14.47 -17.98
C SER A 169 -22.03 15.92 -18.51
N VAL A 170 -21.16 16.26 -19.48
CA VAL A 170 -20.99 17.66 -19.97
C VAL A 170 -21.55 17.88 -21.39
N SER A 171 -22.22 16.89 -22.00
CA SER A 171 -22.78 17.02 -23.36
C SER A 171 -24.31 17.07 -23.40
N ALA A 172 -24.90 18.07 -22.76
CA ALA A 172 -26.27 18.48 -23.08
C ALA A 172 -26.33 20.01 -23.28
N PRO A 173 -26.14 20.51 -24.51
CA PRO A 173 -26.64 21.83 -24.87
C PRO A 173 -28.13 21.68 -25.22
N SER A 174 -29.02 22.12 -24.33
CA SER A 174 -30.40 22.41 -24.70
C SER A 174 -30.46 23.83 -25.26
N SER A 175 -30.78 23.90 -26.55
CA SER A 175 -31.23 25.03 -27.36
C SER A 175 -32.29 25.89 -26.69
#